data_AF-A0A538GWF7-F1
#
_entry.id   AF-A0A538GWF7-F1
#
_cell.length_a   1.000
_cell.length_b   1.000
_cell.length_c   1.000
_cell.angle_alpha   90.00
_cell.angle_beta   90.00
_cell.angle_gamma   90.00
#
_symmetry.space_group_name_H-M   'P 1'
#
loop_
_entity.id
_entity.type
_entity.pdbx_description
1 polymer ?
#
loop_
_entity_poly.entity_id
_entity_poly.type
_entity_poly.pdbx_seq_one_letter_code
_entity_poly.pdbx_strand_id
1 'polypeptide(L)'
;MTARCLVAALLAAAALAVTPAATAKDFKPGDLRVCNAHRCVPITNRAVLPLLGAFYYGPHDARVASPARIGAPAFELRFPNGYVTGIVASARVDRFLSYGVNLQHFHRGVWYRVPARLASELRKLTAGMKPLRVTQAALAKSR
;
A
#
# COMPACT_ATOMS: atom_id res chain seq x y z
N MET A 1 44.85 27.16 2.44
CA MET A 1 43.73 26.53 1.70
C MET A 1 43.63 27.19 0.34
N THR A 2 43.96 26.46 -0.72
CA THR A 2 43.89 26.95 -2.10
C THR A 2 42.42 27.04 -2.55
N ALA A 3 42.08 28.02 -3.40
CA ALA A 3 40.73 28.28 -3.88
C ALA A 3 40.03 27.04 -4.48
N ARG A 4 40.81 26.08 -5.00
CA ARG A 4 40.34 24.79 -5.51
C ARG A 4 39.67 23.90 -4.45
N CYS A 5 40.14 23.91 -3.20
CA CYS A 5 39.52 23.12 -2.12
C CYS A 5 38.17 23.69 -1.68
N LEU A 6 38.02 25.02 -1.68
CA LEU A 6 36.76 25.68 -1.33
C LEU A 6 35.67 25.43 -2.38
N VAL A 7 36.03 25.48 -3.67
CA VAL A 7 35.09 25.19 -4.77
C VAL A 7 34.67 23.72 -4.79
N ALA A 8 35.61 22.80 -4.55
CA ALA A 8 35.30 21.37 -4.48
C ALA A 8 34.38 21.03 -3.29
N ALA A 9 34.61 21.66 -2.13
CA ALA A 9 33.76 21.47 -0.95
C ALA A 9 32.35 22.05 -1.16
N LEU A 10 32.22 23.20 -1.82
CA LEU A 10 30.93 23.80 -2.16
C LEU A 10 30.14 22.96 -3.18
N LEU A 11 30.81 22.40 -4.19
CA LEU A 11 30.17 21.53 -5.18
C LEU A 11 29.71 20.20 -4.57
N ALA A 12 30.52 19.62 -3.66
CA ALA A 12 30.13 18.41 -2.93
C ALA A 12 28.94 18.65 -1.99
N ALA A 13 28.91 19.79 -1.28
CA ALA A 13 27.80 20.15 -0.39
C ALA A 13 26.51 20.46 -1.16
N ALA A 14 26.60 21.09 -2.34
CA ALA A 14 25.43 21.37 -3.19
C ALA A 14 24.81 20.09 -3.79
N ALA A 15 25.64 19.08 -4.11
CA ALA A 15 25.17 17.80 -4.62
C ALA A 15 24.45 16.94 -3.55
N LEU A 16 24.79 17.11 -2.27
CA LEU A 16 24.16 16.40 -1.15
C LEU A 16 22.80 17.00 -0.71
N ALA A 17 22.47 18.22 -1.16
CA ALA A 17 21.24 18.91 -0.80
C ALA A 17 20.01 18.51 -1.63
N VAL A 18 20.20 17.70 -2.68
CA VAL A 18 19.11 17.20 -3.53
C VAL A 18 18.99 15.69 -3.35
N THR A 19 18.70 15.25 -2.12
CA THR A 19 18.08 13.92 -1.98
C THR A 19 16.65 14.06 -2.49
N PRO A 20 16.22 13.30 -3.52
CA PRO A 20 14.80 13.20 -3.79
C PRO A 20 14.20 12.65 -2.50
N ALA A 21 13.38 13.45 -1.81
CA ALA A 21 12.42 12.87 -0.89
C ALA A 21 11.74 11.77 -1.72
N ALA A 22 11.84 10.51 -1.28
CA ALA A 22 11.09 9.42 -1.86
C ALA A 22 9.61 9.74 -1.58
N THR A 23 9.04 10.60 -2.43
CA THR A 23 7.64 10.98 -2.38
C THR A 23 6.90 9.71 -2.66
N ALA A 24 6.24 9.21 -1.62
CA ALA A 24 5.35 8.08 -1.74
C ALA A 24 4.47 8.30 -2.98
N LYS A 25 4.39 7.32 -3.88
CA LYS A 25 3.66 7.46 -5.15
C LYS A 25 2.30 8.11 -4.89
N ASP A 26 2.06 9.26 -5.52
CA ASP A 26 0.80 9.97 -5.39
C ASP A 26 -0.29 9.21 -6.14
N PHE A 27 -1.16 8.53 -5.40
CA PHE A 27 -2.36 7.93 -5.96
C PHE A 27 -3.37 9.00 -6.33
N LYS A 28 -3.86 8.97 -7.57
CA LYS A 28 -5.00 9.76 -8.02
C LYS A 28 -6.31 9.05 -7.69
N PRO A 29 -7.44 9.79 -7.63
CA PRO A 29 -8.75 9.18 -7.46
C PRO A 29 -9.01 8.08 -8.50
N GLY A 30 -9.30 6.86 -8.03
CA GLY A 30 -9.59 5.71 -8.88
C GLY A 30 -8.38 4.92 -9.37
N ASP A 31 -7.15 5.34 -9.05
CA ASP A 31 -5.93 4.57 -9.34
C ASP A 31 -5.91 3.24 -8.61
N LEU A 32 -6.60 3.12 -7.48
CA LEU A 32 -6.79 1.86 -6.79
C LEU A 32 -8.28 1.66 -6.49
N ARG A 33 -8.72 0.41 -6.57
CA ARG A 33 -10.11 0.00 -6.34
C ARG A 33 -10.15 -1.10 -5.30
N VAL A 34 -11.21 -1.13 -4.50
CA VAL A 34 -11.52 -2.25 -3.62
C VAL A 34 -12.58 -3.14 -4.29
N CYS A 35 -12.31 -4.44 -4.40
CA CYS A 35 -13.11 -5.35 -5.21
C CYS A 35 -13.55 -6.59 -4.43
N ASN A 36 -14.73 -7.10 -4.78
CA ASN A 36 -15.11 -8.49 -4.52
C ASN A 36 -15.25 -9.24 -5.86
N ALA A 37 -15.88 -10.42 -5.85
CA ALA A 37 -16.08 -11.24 -7.05
C ALA A 37 -16.98 -10.59 -8.12
N HIS A 38 -17.80 -9.59 -7.75
CA HIS A 38 -18.86 -9.07 -8.62
C HIS A 38 -18.67 -7.60 -9.01
N ARG A 39 -18.03 -6.79 -8.15
CA ARG A 39 -17.85 -5.35 -8.40
C ARG A 39 -16.58 -4.81 -7.78
N CYS A 40 -16.11 -3.72 -8.36
CA CYS A 40 -15.00 -2.92 -7.87
C CYS A 40 -15.48 -1.49 -7.61
N VAL A 41 -15.12 -0.94 -6.45
CA VAL A 41 -15.42 0.44 -6.07
C VAL A 41 -14.11 1.24 -6.07
N PRO A 42 -13.99 2.34 -6.82
CA PRO A 42 -12.78 3.15 -6.85
C PRO A 42 -12.57 3.88 -5.53
N ILE A 43 -11.32 3.94 -5.07
CA ILE A 43 -10.93 4.76 -3.92
C ILE A 43 -10.71 6.19 -4.46
N THR A 44 -11.64 7.09 -4.14
CA THR A 44 -11.66 8.46 -4.70
C THR A 44 -11.54 9.55 -3.63
N ASN A 45 -11.71 9.21 -2.36
CA ASN A 45 -11.65 10.15 -1.26
C ASN A 45 -10.25 10.77 -1.14
N ARG A 46 -10.12 12.05 -1.50
CA ARG A 46 -8.85 12.76 -1.55
C ARG A 46 -8.13 12.84 -0.20
N ALA A 47 -8.85 12.76 0.91
CA ALA A 47 -8.25 12.78 2.24
C ALA A 47 -7.51 11.48 2.59
N VAL A 48 -7.82 10.35 1.93
CA VAL A 48 -7.14 9.06 2.19
C VAL A 48 -6.09 8.70 1.15
N LEU A 49 -6.09 9.34 -0.03
CA LEU A 49 -5.12 9.04 -1.08
C LEU A 49 -3.66 9.24 -0.64
N PRO A 50 -3.29 10.29 0.12
CA PRO A 50 -1.94 10.40 0.66
C PRO A 50 -1.59 9.27 1.64
N LEU A 51 -2.57 8.80 2.44
CA LEU A 51 -2.38 7.67 3.35
C LEU A 51 -2.16 6.36 2.59
N LEU A 52 -2.85 6.20 1.46
CA LEU A 52 -2.67 5.06 0.57
C LEU A 52 -1.30 5.09 -0.09
N GLY A 53 -0.86 6.25 -0.60
CA GLY A 53 0.48 6.46 -1.13
C GLY A 53 1.55 6.13 -0.10
N ALA A 54 1.48 6.75 1.08
CA ALA A 54 2.40 6.50 2.18
C ALA A 54 2.40 5.03 2.64
N PHE A 55 1.24 4.36 2.62
CA PHE A 55 1.17 2.94 2.98
C PHE A 55 1.87 2.04 1.96
N TYR A 56 1.80 2.33 0.67
CA TYR A 56 2.41 1.49 -0.37
C TYR A 56 3.87 1.83 -0.66
N TYR A 57 4.24 3.10 -0.55
CA TYR A 57 5.50 3.64 -1.07
C TYR A 57 6.13 4.68 -0.14
N GLY A 58 5.62 4.82 1.09
CA GLY A 58 6.16 5.76 2.05
C GLY A 58 7.55 5.35 2.56
N PRO A 59 8.29 6.30 3.16
CA PRO A 59 9.64 6.08 3.66
C PRO A 59 9.70 5.24 4.94
N HIS A 60 8.55 4.96 5.57
CA HIS A 60 8.45 4.19 6.81
C HIS A 60 7.87 2.81 6.55
N ASP A 61 8.47 1.78 7.13
CA ASP A 61 7.96 0.42 7.01
C ASP A 61 6.52 0.30 7.46
N ALA A 62 5.73 -0.40 6.65
CA ALA A 62 4.39 -0.79 7.04
C ALA A 62 4.46 -1.66 8.29
N ARG A 63 3.62 -1.35 9.28
CA ARG A 63 3.61 -2.08 10.55
C ARG A 63 3.12 -3.52 10.31
N VAL A 64 3.89 -4.51 10.74
CA VAL A 64 3.50 -5.93 10.67
C VAL A 64 2.27 -6.18 11.54
N ALA A 65 1.45 -7.14 11.11
CA ALA A 65 0.26 -7.59 11.83
C ALA A 65 0.18 -9.11 11.85
N SER A 66 -0.53 -9.65 12.84
CA SER A 66 -0.85 -11.09 12.86
C SER A 66 -1.66 -11.46 11.60
N PRO A 67 -1.41 -12.66 11.02
CA PRO A 67 -2.13 -13.12 9.85
C PRO A 67 -3.65 -13.13 10.01
N ALA A 68 -4.37 -12.82 8.93
CA ALA A 68 -5.81 -13.08 8.90
C ALA A 68 -6.05 -14.60 8.86
N ARG A 69 -7.10 -15.05 9.56
CA ARG A 69 -7.49 -16.47 9.56
C ARG A 69 -8.00 -16.88 8.18
N ILE A 70 -7.79 -18.13 7.81
CA ILE A 70 -8.47 -18.75 6.66
C ILE A 70 -9.99 -18.64 6.86
N GLY A 71 -10.72 -18.34 5.79
CA GLY A 71 -12.17 -18.08 5.84
C GLY A 71 -12.56 -16.69 6.35
N ALA A 72 -11.59 -15.87 6.80
CA ALA A 72 -11.87 -14.47 7.13
C ALA A 72 -12.39 -13.71 5.89
N PRO A 73 -13.29 -12.73 6.06
CA PRO A 73 -13.72 -11.88 4.95
C PRO A 73 -12.51 -11.14 4.37
N ALA A 74 -12.50 -11.01 3.05
CA ALA A 74 -11.44 -10.33 2.32
C ALA A 74 -11.99 -9.56 1.11
N PHE A 75 -11.22 -8.57 0.66
CA PHE A 75 -11.43 -7.82 -0.56
C PHE A 75 -10.09 -7.64 -1.26
N GLU A 76 -10.12 -7.61 -2.59
CA GLU A 76 -8.92 -7.33 -3.37
C GLU A 76 -8.69 -5.82 -3.49
N LEU A 77 -7.42 -5.42 -3.50
CA LEU A 77 -6.99 -4.09 -3.93
C LEU A 77 -6.41 -4.19 -5.34
N ARG A 78 -7.07 -3.54 -6.29
CA ARG A 78 -6.83 -3.74 -7.73
C ARG A 78 -6.58 -2.41 -8.45
N PHE A 79 -5.59 -2.38 -9.33
CA PHE A 79 -5.38 -1.29 -10.27
C PHE A 79 -6.43 -1.33 -11.41
N PRO A 80 -6.72 -0.21 -12.09
CA PRO A 80 -7.64 -0.17 -13.23
C PRO A 80 -7.34 -1.16 -14.36
N ASN A 81 -6.07 -1.51 -14.55
CA ASN A 81 -5.63 -2.48 -15.56
C ASN A 81 -5.89 -3.96 -15.19
N GLY A 82 -6.53 -4.22 -14.05
CA GLY A 82 -6.85 -5.57 -13.60
C GLY A 82 -5.83 -6.18 -12.64
N TYR A 83 -4.65 -5.58 -12.47
CA TYR A 83 -3.62 -6.11 -11.59
C TYR A 83 -4.04 -6.04 -10.12
N VAL A 84 -4.04 -7.19 -9.44
CA VAL A 84 -4.37 -7.30 -8.01
C VAL A 84 -3.10 -7.13 -7.19
N THR A 85 -3.02 -6.03 -6.46
CA THR A 85 -1.87 -5.70 -5.60
C THR A 85 -1.80 -6.57 -4.35
N GLY A 86 -2.93 -7.08 -3.90
CA GLY A 86 -3.05 -7.82 -2.65
C GLY A 86 -4.50 -7.91 -2.18
N ILE A 87 -4.67 -8.45 -0.98
CA ILE A 87 -5.96 -8.48 -0.28
C ILE A 87 -5.91 -7.70 1.02
N VAL A 88 -7.03 -7.07 1.34
CA VAL A 88 -7.34 -6.59 2.70
C VAL A 88 -8.36 -7.53 3.32
N ALA A 89 -8.11 -7.96 4.55
CA ALA A 89 -8.87 -8.99 5.22
C ALA A 89 -9.23 -8.60 6.66
N SER A 90 -10.00 -9.50 7.30
CA SER A 90 -10.65 -9.35 8.60
C SER A 90 -11.97 -8.57 8.51
N ALA A 91 -12.82 -8.70 9.53
CA ALA A 91 -14.05 -7.91 9.65
C ALA A 91 -13.77 -6.39 9.74
N ARG A 92 -12.56 -6.01 10.14
CA ARG A 92 -12.14 -4.60 10.24
C ARG A 92 -11.43 -4.10 8.98
N VAL A 93 -11.16 -4.99 8.01
CA VAL A 93 -10.42 -4.66 6.77
C VAL A 93 -9.06 -4.00 7.11
N ASP A 94 -8.40 -4.54 8.14
CA ASP A 94 -7.24 -3.95 8.80
C ASP A 94 -5.97 -4.81 8.68
N ARG A 95 -6.02 -5.86 7.85
CA ARG A 95 -4.92 -6.77 7.56
C ARG A 95 -4.69 -6.82 6.06
N PHE A 96 -3.54 -6.34 5.60
CA PHE A 96 -3.14 -6.36 4.19
C PHE A 96 -2.12 -7.46 3.93
N LEU A 97 -2.27 -8.17 2.83
CA LEU A 97 -1.30 -9.12 2.29
C LEU A 97 -0.98 -8.72 0.85
N SER A 98 0.29 -8.40 0.59
CA SER A 98 0.78 -8.05 -0.76
C SER A 98 0.92 -9.29 -1.66
N TYR A 99 0.59 -9.15 -2.94
CA TYR A 99 0.82 -10.13 -4.00
C TYR A 99 1.98 -9.72 -4.92
N GLY A 100 3.00 -9.08 -4.35
CA GLY A 100 4.23 -8.75 -5.07
C GLY A 100 4.34 -7.31 -5.56
N VAL A 101 3.44 -6.43 -5.09
CA VAL A 101 3.65 -4.98 -5.25
C VAL A 101 4.71 -4.51 -4.26
N ASN A 102 5.66 -3.70 -4.74
CA ASN A 102 6.72 -3.09 -3.95
C ASN A 102 7.40 -4.05 -2.95
N LEU A 103 8.05 -5.10 -3.48
CA LEU A 103 8.64 -6.18 -2.67
C LEU A 103 9.74 -5.72 -1.69
N GLN A 104 10.33 -4.54 -1.90
CA GLN A 104 11.26 -3.94 -0.94
C GLN A 104 10.55 -3.42 0.31
N HIS A 105 9.26 -3.10 0.20
CA HIS A 105 8.43 -2.57 1.28
C HIS A 105 7.50 -3.63 1.89
N PHE A 106 7.01 -4.57 1.06
CA PHE A 106 6.15 -5.67 1.50
C PHE A 106 6.80 -7.02 1.24
N HIS A 107 7.16 -7.71 2.33
CA HIS A 107 7.74 -9.04 2.28
C HIS A 107 6.69 -10.11 2.01
N ARG A 108 7.14 -11.16 1.32
CA ARG A 108 6.34 -12.32 0.94
C ARG A 108 5.75 -13.03 2.15
N GLY A 109 4.44 -13.32 2.12
CA GLY A 109 3.73 -14.01 3.20
C GLY A 109 3.53 -13.18 4.48
N VAL A 110 4.01 -11.94 4.53
CA VAL A 110 3.89 -11.07 5.71
C VAL A 110 2.60 -10.25 5.61
N TRP A 111 1.87 -10.22 6.73
CA TRP A 111 0.68 -9.42 6.88
C TRP A 111 1.01 -8.07 7.49
N TYR A 112 0.37 -7.03 7.00
CA TYR A 112 0.60 -5.65 7.39
C TYR A 112 -0.68 -5.02 7.93
N ARG A 113 -0.53 -4.10 8.88
CA ARG A 113 -1.62 -3.33 9.45
C ARG A 113 -1.98 -2.19 8.50
N VAL A 114 -3.22 -2.20 8.02
CA VAL A 114 -3.76 -1.05 7.27
C VAL A 114 -3.94 0.13 8.24
N PRO A 115 -3.51 1.35 7.88
CA PRO A 115 -3.75 2.54 8.68
C PRO A 115 -5.24 2.73 9.01
N ALA A 116 -5.57 3.10 10.26
CA ALA A 116 -6.95 3.09 10.76
C ALA A 116 -7.93 3.92 9.91
N ARG A 117 -7.50 5.11 9.43
CA ARG A 117 -8.32 5.95 8.54
C ARG A 117 -8.55 5.29 7.18
N LEU A 118 -7.52 4.66 6.61
CA LEU A 118 -7.65 3.91 5.35
C LEU A 118 -8.56 2.68 5.54
N ALA A 119 -8.38 1.89 6.60
CA ALA A 119 -9.26 0.76 6.91
C ALA A 119 -10.72 1.20 7.11
N SER A 120 -10.94 2.36 7.74
CA SER A 120 -12.29 2.92 7.89
C SER A 120 -12.92 3.29 6.55
N GLU A 121 -12.16 3.87 5.62
CA GLU A 121 -12.65 4.18 4.29
C GLU A 121 -12.96 2.89 3.51
N LEU A 122 -12.04 1.92 3.54
CA LEU A 122 -12.24 0.63 2.88
C LEU A 122 -13.51 -0.05 3.39
N ARG A 123 -13.76 -0.05 4.70
CA ARG A 123 -15.01 -0.58 5.26
C ARG A 123 -16.26 0.10 4.68
N LYS A 124 -16.26 1.43 4.54
CA LYS A 124 -17.37 2.17 3.93
C LYS A 124 -17.58 1.77 2.46
N LEU A 125 -16.50 1.72 1.68
CA LEU A 125 -16.56 1.35 0.26
C LEU A 125 -17.02 -0.10 0.06
N THR A 126 -16.69 -0.98 1.01
CA THR A 126 -17.13 -2.39 1.00
C THR A 126 -18.48 -2.64 1.65
N ALA A 127 -19.16 -1.61 2.16
CA ALA A 127 -20.46 -1.77 2.78
C ALA A 127 -21.47 -2.37 1.78
N GLY A 128 -22.20 -3.40 2.22
CA GLY A 128 -23.13 -4.14 1.37
C GLY A 128 -22.48 -5.03 0.30
N MET A 129 -21.15 -5.13 0.24
CA MET A 129 -20.47 -6.08 -0.63
C MET A 129 -20.37 -7.45 0.04
N LYS A 130 -20.73 -8.52 -0.68
CA LYS A 130 -20.41 -9.88 -0.24
C LYS A 130 -18.88 -10.05 -0.27
N PRO A 131 -18.20 -10.33 0.86
CA PRO A 131 -16.75 -10.43 0.90
C PRO A 131 -16.28 -11.70 0.20
N LEU A 132 -15.07 -11.65 -0.34
CA LEU A 132 -14.29 -12.86 -0.63
C LEU A 132 -13.89 -13.52 0.70
N ARG A 133 -13.21 -14.66 0.59
CA ARG A 133 -12.67 -15.39 1.75
C ARG A 133 -11.18 -15.56 1.57
N VAL A 134 -10.43 -15.42 2.67
CA VAL A 134 -9.02 -15.80 2.70
C VAL A 134 -8.94 -17.31 2.47
N THR A 135 -8.25 -17.73 1.41
CA THR A 135 -8.04 -19.14 1.06
C THR A 135 -6.56 -19.49 1.02
N GLN A 136 -6.22 -20.78 1.02
CA GLN A 136 -4.84 -21.21 0.81
C GLN A 136 -4.28 -20.71 -0.54
N ALA A 137 -5.10 -20.73 -1.60
CA ALA A 137 -4.72 -20.21 -2.90
C ALA A 137 -4.41 -18.69 -2.85
N ALA A 138 -5.19 -17.92 -2.07
CA ALA A 138 -4.91 -16.49 -1.86
C ALA A 138 -3.56 -16.28 -1.14
N LEU A 139 -3.25 -17.10 -0.12
CA LEU A 139 -1.96 -17.02 0.59
C LEU A 139 -0.79 -17.43 -0.31
N ALA A 140 -0.96 -18.43 -1.18
CA ALA A 140 0.07 -18.91 -2.08
C ALA A 140 0.54 -17.84 -3.09
N LYS A 141 -0.35 -16.90 -3.49
CA LYS A 141 0.01 -15.77 -4.36
C LYS A 141 1.00 -14.78 -3.72
N SER A 142 1.16 -14.84 -2.40
CA SER A 142 2.10 -14.00 -1.65
C SER A 142 3.42 -14.72 -1.33
N ARG A 143 3.57 -16.01 -1.67
CA ARG A 143 4.80 -16.80 -1.40
C ARG A 143 5.82 -16.67 -2.53
#